data_AF-A0A651H3Y4-F1
#
_entry.id   AF-A0A651H3Y4-F1
#
_cell.length_a   1.000
_cell.length_b   1.000
_cell.length_c   1.000
_cell.angle_alpha   90.00
_cell.angle_beta   90.00
_cell.angle_gamma   90.00
#
_symmetry.space_group_name_H-M   'P 1'
#
loop_
_entity.id
_entity.type
_entity.pdbx_description
1 polymer ?
#
loop_
_entity_poly.entity_id
_entity_poly.type
_entity_poly.pdbx_seq_one_letter_code
_entity_poly.pdbx_strand_id
1 'polypeptide(L)'
;MKTMTIRDLPEDLHARLKERAKRNRRSLNQQVIADLSQIGFEESPGERAARVEREVRESEALRARVKGFLTAEEIDTAKRQGLA
;
A
#
# COMPACT_ATOMS: atom_id res chain seq x y z
N MET A 1 14.23 4.64 22.46
CA MET A 1 13.78 3.52 21.59
C MET A 1 12.90 2.61 22.42
N LYS A 2 11.74 2.18 21.90
CA LYS A 2 10.95 1.11 22.52
C LYS A 2 11.42 -0.22 21.96
N THR A 3 11.62 -1.22 22.81
CA THR A 3 12.02 -2.58 22.44
C THR A 3 10.90 -3.54 22.81
N MET A 4 10.77 -4.61 22.04
CA MET A 4 9.79 -5.67 22.27
C MET A 4 10.49 -7.02 22.10
N THR A 5 10.22 -7.95 23.02
CA THR A 5 10.73 -9.32 22.97
C THR A 5 9.55 -10.27 22.89
N ILE A 6 9.56 -11.18 21.92
CA ILE A 6 8.56 -12.25 21.79
C ILE A 6 9.23 -13.53 22.29
N ARG A 7 8.71 -14.08 23.39
CA ARG A 7 9.16 -15.36 23.94
C ARG A 7 8.30 -16.49 23.39
N ASP A 8 8.88 -17.69 23.36
CA ASP A 8 8.19 -18.92 22.97
C ASP A 8 7.56 -18.84 21.57
N LEU A 9 8.27 -18.20 20.63
CA LEU A 9 7.84 -18.10 19.25
C LEU A 9 7.88 -19.49 18.59
N PRO A 10 6.75 -20.02 18.08
CA PRO A 10 6.74 -21.30 17.40
C PRO A 10 7.74 -21.35 16.25
N GLU A 11 8.48 -22.46 16.13
CA GLU A 11 9.56 -22.60 15.14
C GLU A 11 9.05 -22.46 13.70
N ASP A 12 7.86 -22.97 13.41
CA ASP A 12 7.21 -22.84 12.11
C ASP A 12 6.91 -21.37 11.77
N LEU A 13 6.45 -20.59 12.77
CA LEU A 13 6.19 -19.17 12.62
C LEU A 13 7.49 -18.39 12.42
N HIS A 14 8.52 -18.69 13.20
CA HIS A 14 9.85 -18.09 13.04
C HIS A 14 10.42 -18.34 11.64
N ALA A 15 10.34 -19.57 11.13
CA ALA A 15 10.78 -19.92 9.78
C ALA A 15 10.01 -19.14 8.70
N ARG A 16 8.68 -19.07 8.80
CA ARG A 16 7.84 -18.31 7.86
C ARG A 16 8.18 -16.82 7.85
N LEU A 17 8.44 -16.22 9.02
CA LEU A 17 8.85 -14.82 9.14
C LEU A 17 10.21 -14.58 8.48
N LYS A 18 11.18 -15.50 8.67
CA LYS A 18 12.50 -15.42 8.06
C LYS A 18 12.43 -15.49 6.52
N GLU A 19 11.61 -16.39 5.98
CA GLU A 19 11.40 -16.49 4.53
C GLU A 19 10.71 -15.24 3.95
N ARG A 20 9.74 -14.67 4.67
CA ARG A 20 9.10 -13.41 4.28
C ARG A 20 10.10 -12.24 4.30
N ALA A 21 10.94 -12.16 5.34
CA ALA A 21 11.98 -11.15 5.47
C ALA A 21 12.99 -11.23 4.31
N LYS A 22 13.44 -12.44 3.96
CA LYS A 22 14.34 -12.69 2.82
C LYS A 22 13.71 -12.24 1.50
N ARG A 23 12.46 -12.61 1.24
CA ARG A 23 11.73 -12.18 0.03
C ARG A 23 11.64 -10.66 -0.10
N ASN A 24 11.42 -9.98 1.02
CA ASN A 24 11.31 -8.52 1.06
C ASN A 24 12.65 -7.79 1.21
N ARG A 25 13.78 -8.52 1.21
CA ARG A 25 15.14 -7.99 1.43
C ARG A 25 15.26 -7.15 2.71
N ARG A 26 14.61 -7.61 3.78
CA ARG A 26 14.59 -6.96 5.10
C ARG A 26 15.25 -7.84 6.15
N SER A 27 15.76 -7.23 7.22
CA SER A 27 16.08 -7.99 8.43
C SER A 27 14.80 -8.55 9.05
N LEU A 28 14.93 -9.60 9.87
CA LEU A 28 13.77 -10.20 10.56
C LEU A 28 13.04 -9.15 11.42
N ASN A 29 13.78 -8.34 12.17
CA ASN A 29 13.21 -7.26 12.99
C ASN A 29 12.46 -6.22 12.13
N GLN A 30 13.02 -5.82 10.99
CA GLN A 30 12.32 -4.91 10.06
C GLN A 30 11.05 -5.54 9.49
N GLN A 31 11.04 -6.84 9.22
CA GLN A 31 9.86 -7.55 8.76
C GLN A 31 8.78 -7.60 9.85
N VAL A 32 9.15 -7.89 11.11
CA VAL A 32 8.20 -7.90 12.24
C VAL A 32 7.61 -6.51 12.46
N ILE A 33 8.41 -5.44 12.38
CA ILE A 33 7.90 -4.07 12.46
C ILE A 33 6.92 -3.79 11.31
N ALA A 34 7.27 -4.15 10.06
CA ALA A 34 6.39 -3.92 8.92
C ALA A 34 5.05 -4.66 9.06
N ASP A 35 5.07 -5.93 9.50
CA ASP A 35 3.87 -6.74 9.71
C ASP A 35 3.01 -6.14 10.85
N LEU A 36 3.64 -5.72 11.96
CA LEU A 36 2.93 -5.08 13.08
C LEU A 36 2.38 -3.70 12.72
N SER A 37 3.09 -2.93 11.89
CA SER A 37 2.58 -1.66 11.39
C SER A 37 1.30 -1.89 10.60
N GLN A 38 1.23 -2.90 9.74
CA GLN A 38 -0.01 -3.18 9.00
C GLN A 38 -1.20 -3.52 9.92
N ILE A 39 -0.96 -4.19 11.04
CA ILE A 39 -1.99 -4.50 12.04
C ILE A 39 -2.38 -3.25 12.85
N GLY A 40 -1.39 -2.44 13.25
CA GLY A 40 -1.62 -1.19 14.00
C GLY A 40 -2.21 -0.05 13.17
N PHE A 41 -2.28 -0.22 11.84
CA PHE A 41 -2.97 0.66 10.89
C PHE A 41 -4.30 0.06 10.40
N GLU A 42 -4.96 -0.80 11.19
CA GLU A 42 -6.39 -0.99 11.00
C GLU A 42 -7.09 0.33 11.30
N GLU A 43 -7.31 1.12 10.25
CA GLU A 43 -8.14 2.31 10.33
C GLU A 43 -9.45 1.95 11.00
N SER A 44 -9.82 2.73 12.01
CA SER A 44 -11.19 2.71 12.50
C SER A 44 -12.14 2.92 11.31
N PRO A 45 -13.38 2.41 11.38
CA PRO A 45 -14.38 2.64 10.34
C PRO A 45 -14.53 4.13 9.96
N GLY A 46 -14.35 5.03 10.95
CA GLY A 46 -14.37 6.48 10.75
C GLY A 46 -13.15 7.01 9.98
N GLU A 47 -11.94 6.57 10.33
CA GLU A 47 -10.71 6.94 9.61
C GLU A 47 -10.74 6.43 8.17
N ARG A 48 -11.23 5.21 7.97
CA ARG A 48 -11.44 4.63 6.64
C ARG A 48 -12.43 5.43 5.82
N ALA A 49 -13.58 5.80 6.40
CA ALA A 49 -14.57 6.63 5.74
C ALA A 49 -13.99 7.99 5.35
N ALA A 50 -13.24 8.64 6.25
CA ALA A 50 -12.59 9.92 5.99
C ALA A 50 -11.52 9.83 4.89
N ARG A 51 -10.73 8.75 4.83
CA ARG A 51 -9.79 8.51 3.72
C ARG A 51 -10.53 8.36 2.40
N VAL A 52 -11.55 7.50 2.36
CA VAL A 52 -12.33 7.25 1.13
C VAL A 52 -12.97 8.53 0.63
N GLU A 53 -13.57 9.33 1.52
CA GLU A 53 -14.17 10.62 1.16
C GLU A 53 -13.14 11.58 0.55
N ARG A 54 -11.93 11.63 1.12
CA ARG A 54 -10.82 12.43 0.57
C ARG A 54 -10.41 11.96 -0.83
N GLU A 55 -10.21 10.66 -1.03
CA GLU A 55 -9.81 10.10 -2.32
C GLU A 55 -10.89 10.29 -3.41
N VAL A 56 -12.17 10.18 -3.04
CA VAL A 56 -13.29 10.49 -3.94
C VAL A 56 -13.26 11.96 -4.33
N ARG A 57 -13.13 12.87 -3.36
CA ARG A 57 -13.05 14.32 -3.62
C ARG A 57 -11.88 14.68 -4.52
N GLU A 58 -10.71 14.10 -4.31
CA GLU A 58 -9.53 14.31 -5.16
C GLU A 58 -9.76 13.79 -6.58
N SER A 59 -10.36 12.60 -6.71
CA SER A 59 -10.69 12.01 -8.01
C SER A 59 -11.73 12.84 -8.78
N GLU A 60 -12.74 13.37 -8.08
CA GLU A 60 -13.74 14.27 -8.65
C GLU A 60 -13.12 15.60 -9.08
N ALA A 61 -12.25 16.19 -8.26
CA ALA A 61 -11.54 17.42 -8.60
C ALA A 61 -10.62 17.22 -9.81
N LEU A 62 -9.94 16.07 -9.90
CA LEU A 62 -9.16 15.71 -11.08
C LEU A 62 -10.06 15.57 -12.30
N ARG A 63 -11.16 14.80 -12.20
CA ARG A 63 -12.14 14.64 -13.29
C ARG A 63 -12.74 15.96 -13.76
N ALA A 64 -13.03 16.90 -12.85
CA ALA A 64 -13.55 18.21 -13.21
C ALA A 64 -12.56 19.03 -14.06
N ARG A 65 -11.26 18.76 -13.94
CA ARG A 65 -10.20 19.42 -14.73
C ARG A 65 -9.99 18.81 -16.11
N VAL A 66 -10.44 17.58 -16.34
CA VAL A 66 -10.28 16.87 -17.62
C VAL A 66 -11.61 16.80 -18.34
N LYS A 67 -11.65 17.24 -19.61
CA LYS A 67 -12.87 17.10 -20.42
C LYS A 67 -12.86 15.77 -21.15
N GLY A 68 -13.89 14.95 -20.87
CA GLY A 68 -14.15 13.71 -21.61
C GLY A 68 -13.42 12.49 -21.06
N PHE A 69 -13.66 11.35 -21.72
CA PHE A 69 -12.95 10.11 -21.48
C PHE A 69 -12.01 9.86 -22.65
N LEU A 70 -10.79 9.42 -22.35
CA LEU A 70 -9.90 8.90 -23.38
C LEU A 70 -10.27 7.44 -23.66
N THR A 71 -10.48 7.13 -24.91
CA THR A 71 -10.57 5.76 -25.41
C THR A 71 -9.18 5.12 -25.40
N ALA A 72 -9.15 3.78 -25.39
CA ALA A 72 -7.88 3.05 -25.47
C ALA A 72 -7.09 3.42 -26.75
N GLU A 73 -7.79 3.65 -27.85
CA GLU A 73 -7.19 3.97 -29.15
C GLU A 73 -6.56 5.38 -29.17
N GLU A 74 -7.16 6.35 -28.50
CA GLU A 74 -6.59 7.69 -28.30
C GLU A 74 -5.32 7.64 -27.44
N ILE A 75 -5.32 6.83 -26.37
CA ILE A 75 -4.14 6.63 -25.52
C ILE A 75 -2.99 6.01 -26.31
N ASP A 76 -3.26 4.96 -27.08
CA ASP A 76 -2.24 4.27 -27.87
C ASP A 76 -1.68 5.15 -29.00
N THR A 77 -2.52 6.04 -29.55
CA THR A 77 -2.08 7.01 -30.55
C THR A 77 -1.19 8.09 -29.92
N ALA A 78 -1.57 8.63 -28.76
CA ALA A 78 -0.76 9.62 -28.03
C ALA A 78 0.62 9.06 -27.65
N LYS A 79 0.69 7.80 -27.20
CA LYS A 79 1.97 7.11 -26.91
C LYS A 79 2.86 7.00 -28.14
N ARG A 80 2.29 6.66 -29.31
CA ARG A 80 3.02 6.56 -30.58
C ARG A 80 3.51 7.92 -31.10
N GLN A 81 2.82 9.00 -30.75
CA GLN A 81 3.16 10.37 -31.14
C GLN A 81 4.08 11.10 -30.14
N GLY A 82 4.45 10.46 -29.02
CA GLY A 82 5.32 11.06 -28.00
C GLY A 82 4.66 12.19 -27.20
N LEU A 83 3.32 12.19 -27.12
CA LEU A 83 2.52 13.18 -26.39
C LEU A 83 2.17 12.71 -24.96
N ALA A 84 2.77 11.61 -24.50
CA ALA A 84 2.55 10.97 -23.19
C ALA A 84 3.85 10.89 -22.39
#